data_AF-A0A7Y9LDA8-F1
#
_entry.id   AF-A0A7Y9LDA8-F1
#
_cell.length_a   1.000
_cell.length_b   1.000
_cell.length_c   1.000
_cell.angle_alpha   90.00
_cell.angle_beta   90.00
_cell.angle_gamma   90.00
#
_symmetry.space_group_name_H-M   'P 1'
#
loop_
_entity.id
_entity.type
_entity.pdbx_description
1 polymer ?
#
loop_
_entity_poly.entity_id
_entity_poly.type
_entity_poly.pdbx_seq_one_letter_code
_entity_poly.pdbx_strand_id
1 'polypeptide(L)'
;MSDQDLLKGAAEIEDPIERARTLSRLLTQYQAAVTDASRMRRQAIEEALAAGMTQDQVAKAVGLTPGRISQMRKAGAPSPVITGWSLAASAEQPHHVAICGSRTDDAPRQIVDAAVRALAGLLLRHRFQVNHGPVGVGTEVLTYIADNDKPPGLTTIGGIIGHANVVRDVEYMLIVGGGKGTLVEAHLALSANQKILPMPASGGTAARVYEMLERDPKYRTWLSDESFAALATANADEYAQIVEREITGTIQESGEVDE
;
A
#
# COMPACT_ATOMS: atom_id res chain seq x y z
N MET A 1 0.29 -5.60 -31.94
CA MET A 1 -1.18 -5.55 -31.83
C MET A 1 -1.50 -4.24 -31.14
N SER A 2 -2.40 -3.42 -31.69
CA SER A 2 -2.70 -2.10 -31.11
C SER A 2 -3.65 -2.20 -29.90
N ASP A 3 -3.68 -1.18 -29.06
CA ASP A 3 -4.62 -1.06 -27.94
C ASP A 3 -6.09 -1.17 -28.39
N GLN A 4 -6.38 -0.67 -29.60
CA GLN A 4 -7.69 -0.80 -30.23
C GLN A 4 -8.01 -2.23 -30.64
N ASP A 5 -7.02 -3.01 -31.09
CA ASP A 5 -7.20 -4.42 -31.44
C ASP A 5 -7.47 -5.27 -30.18
N LEU A 6 -6.80 -4.95 -29.06
CA LEU A 6 -7.02 -5.60 -27.77
C LEU A 6 -8.44 -5.38 -27.24
N LEU A 7 -8.94 -4.15 -27.33
CA LEU A 7 -10.30 -3.79 -26.90
C LEU A 7 -11.37 -4.44 -27.79
N LYS A 8 -11.15 -4.47 -29.12
CA LYS A 8 -12.04 -5.17 -30.06
C LYS A 8 -12.08 -6.66 -29.78
N GLY A 9 -10.92 -7.31 -29.61
CA GLY A 9 -10.85 -8.72 -29.27
C GLY A 9 -11.57 -9.05 -27.96
N ALA A 10 -11.46 -8.18 -26.95
CA ALA A 10 -12.21 -8.35 -25.69
C ALA A 10 -13.72 -8.21 -25.89
N ALA A 11 -14.17 -7.29 -26.76
CA ALA A 11 -15.59 -7.09 -27.05
C ALA A 11 -16.23 -8.28 -27.79
N GLU A 12 -15.45 -9.04 -28.55
CA GLU A 12 -15.89 -10.21 -29.34
C GLU A 12 -16.02 -11.50 -28.51
N ILE A 13 -15.53 -11.53 -27.26
CA ILE A 13 -15.68 -12.69 -26.36
C ILE A 13 -17.17 -12.92 -26.07
N GLU A 14 -17.72 -14.10 -26.37
CA GLU A 14 -19.14 -14.42 -26.17
C GLU A 14 -19.53 -14.48 -24.68
N ASP A 15 -18.76 -15.22 -23.86
CA ASP A 15 -19.03 -15.36 -22.43
C ASP A 15 -18.91 -13.99 -21.72
N PRO A 16 -20.01 -13.46 -21.14
CA PRO A 16 -20.00 -12.18 -20.47
C PRO A 16 -19.04 -12.11 -19.27
N ILE A 17 -18.82 -13.23 -18.56
CA ILE A 17 -17.91 -13.26 -17.41
C ILE A 17 -16.46 -13.24 -17.86
N GLU A 18 -16.10 -14.02 -18.89
CA GLU A 18 -14.78 -13.99 -19.49
C GLU A 18 -14.46 -12.62 -20.12
N ARG A 19 -15.45 -12.02 -20.79
CA ARG A 19 -15.36 -10.67 -21.33
C ARG A 19 -15.09 -9.64 -20.24
N ALA A 20 -15.86 -9.66 -19.15
CA ALA A 20 -15.66 -8.76 -18.01
C ALA A 20 -14.27 -8.92 -17.38
N ARG A 21 -13.81 -10.16 -17.15
CA ARG A 21 -12.46 -10.42 -16.62
C ARG A 21 -11.36 -9.89 -17.53
N THR A 22 -11.53 -10.03 -18.84
CA THR A 22 -10.56 -9.54 -19.82
C THR A 22 -10.51 -8.02 -19.87
N LEU A 23 -11.67 -7.37 -19.88
CA LEU A 23 -11.77 -5.92 -19.80
C LEU A 23 -11.20 -5.36 -18.49
N SER A 24 -11.47 -6.01 -17.35
CA SER A 24 -10.88 -5.61 -16.06
C SER A 24 -9.35 -5.69 -16.08
N ARG A 25 -8.77 -6.73 -16.68
CA ARG A 25 -7.31 -6.84 -16.84
C ARG A 25 -6.73 -5.72 -17.72
N LEU A 26 -7.39 -5.41 -18.84
CA LEU A 26 -6.98 -4.31 -19.73
C LEU A 26 -7.09 -2.95 -19.04
N LEU A 27 -8.17 -2.71 -18.28
CA LEU A 27 -8.34 -1.50 -17.49
C LEU A 27 -7.21 -1.35 -16.48
N THR A 28 -6.86 -2.40 -15.72
CA THR A 28 -5.74 -2.37 -14.79
C THR A 28 -4.42 -2.07 -15.49
N GLN A 29 -4.17 -2.67 -16.67
CA GLN A 29 -2.96 -2.43 -17.45
C GLN A 29 -2.88 -0.99 -17.97
N TYR A 30 -3.97 -0.45 -18.52
CA TYR A 30 -4.02 0.93 -18.98
C TYR A 30 -3.92 1.93 -17.82
N GLN A 31 -4.55 1.64 -16.69
CA GLN A 31 -4.39 2.45 -15.48
C GLN A 31 -2.93 2.48 -15.03
N ALA A 32 -2.23 1.34 -15.04
CA ALA A 32 -0.80 1.28 -14.75
C ALA A 32 0.02 2.11 -15.75
N ALA A 33 -0.26 1.99 -17.06
CA ALA A 33 0.44 2.75 -18.10
C ALA A 33 0.19 4.27 -18.01
N VAL A 34 -1.06 4.70 -17.78
CA VAL A 34 -1.42 6.11 -17.57
C VAL A 34 -0.74 6.66 -16.31
N THR A 35 -0.64 5.85 -15.28
CA THR A 35 0.05 6.18 -14.03
C THR A 35 1.55 6.36 -14.26
N ASP A 36 2.19 5.43 -14.97
CA ASP A 36 3.60 5.51 -15.34
C ASP A 36 3.90 6.70 -16.25
N ALA A 37 3.07 6.95 -17.26
CA ALA A 37 3.17 8.13 -18.12
C ALA A 37 3.02 9.43 -17.32
N SER A 38 2.10 9.48 -16.36
CA SER A 38 1.91 10.64 -15.48
C SER A 38 3.13 10.88 -14.57
N ARG A 39 3.78 9.80 -14.10
CA ARG A 39 5.06 9.89 -13.37
C ARG A 39 6.17 10.42 -14.26
N MET A 40 6.41 9.79 -15.41
CA MET A 40 7.47 10.20 -16.36
C MET A 40 7.27 11.65 -16.79
N ARG A 41 6.02 12.06 -17.00
CA ARG A 41 5.67 13.45 -17.32
C ARG A 41 6.06 14.42 -16.20
N ARG A 42 5.78 14.10 -14.94
CA ARG A 42 6.17 14.94 -13.78
C ARG A 42 7.69 15.01 -13.64
N GLN A 43 8.37 13.87 -13.75
CA GLN A 43 9.84 13.82 -13.72
C GLN A 43 10.46 14.67 -14.83
N ALA A 44 9.99 14.53 -16.08
CA ALA A 44 10.47 15.34 -17.19
C ALA A 44 10.21 16.86 -16.97
N ILE A 45 9.11 17.23 -16.32
CA ILE A 45 8.84 18.62 -15.93
C ILE A 45 9.85 19.10 -14.88
N GLU A 46 10.18 18.28 -13.87
CA GLU A 46 11.17 18.61 -12.85
C GLU A 46 12.58 18.74 -13.42
N GLU A 47 12.98 17.82 -14.31
CA GLU A 47 14.25 17.87 -15.04
C GLU A 47 14.37 19.15 -15.89
N ALA A 48 13.30 19.54 -16.60
CA ALA A 48 13.28 20.78 -17.37
C ALA A 48 13.45 22.03 -16.50
N LEU A 49 12.82 22.06 -15.31
CA LEU A 49 12.99 23.15 -14.35
C LEU A 49 14.41 23.18 -13.77
N ALA A 50 14.97 22.01 -13.45
CA ALA A 50 16.35 21.88 -12.94
C ALA A 50 17.39 22.30 -13.99
N ALA A 51 17.08 22.11 -15.27
CA ALA A 51 17.87 22.61 -16.40
C ALA A 51 17.75 24.13 -16.63
N GLY A 52 17.05 24.85 -15.74
CA GLY A 52 16.96 26.31 -15.74
C GLY A 52 15.74 26.88 -16.47
N MET A 53 14.81 26.05 -16.96
CA MET A 53 13.55 26.56 -17.50
C MET A 53 12.66 27.10 -16.38
N THR A 54 11.95 28.20 -16.64
CA THR A 54 10.92 28.71 -15.74
C THR A 54 9.62 27.90 -15.88
N GLN A 55 8.75 27.97 -14.88
CA GLN A 55 7.44 27.28 -14.94
C GLN A 55 6.62 27.71 -16.16
N ASP A 56 6.66 28.99 -16.53
CA ASP A 56 5.95 29.52 -17.70
C ASP A 56 6.50 28.94 -19.01
N GLN A 57 7.83 28.80 -19.10
CA GLN A 57 8.47 28.20 -20.26
C GLN A 57 8.12 26.72 -20.40
N VAL A 58 8.15 25.96 -19.29
CA VAL A 58 7.75 24.55 -19.30
C VAL A 58 6.26 24.41 -19.64
N ALA A 59 5.39 25.21 -19.01
CA ALA A 59 3.95 25.21 -19.26
C ALA A 59 3.64 25.43 -20.74
N LYS A 60 4.25 26.45 -21.36
CA LYS A 60 4.11 26.73 -22.79
C LYS A 60 4.61 25.57 -23.67
N ALA A 61 5.74 24.96 -23.33
CA ALA A 61 6.32 23.86 -24.10
C ALA A 61 5.46 22.58 -24.09
N VAL A 62 4.79 22.28 -22.98
CA VAL A 62 3.97 21.06 -22.83
C VAL A 62 2.45 21.29 -23.00
N GLY A 63 2.05 22.49 -23.43
CA GLY A 63 0.64 22.83 -23.66
C GLY A 63 -0.21 22.88 -22.38
N LEU A 64 0.38 23.31 -21.26
CA LEU A 64 -0.29 23.45 -19.97
C LEU A 64 -0.27 24.90 -19.47
N THR A 65 -1.02 25.17 -18.40
CA THR A 65 -0.92 26.44 -17.67
C THR A 65 0.17 26.39 -16.59
N PRO A 66 0.78 27.52 -16.20
CA PRO A 66 1.75 27.57 -15.10
C PRO A 66 1.16 27.08 -13.78
N GLY A 67 -0.11 27.42 -13.52
CA GLY A 67 -0.86 26.90 -12.38
C GLY A 67 -0.97 25.38 -12.39
N ARG A 68 -1.15 24.75 -13.56
CA ARG A 68 -1.17 23.29 -13.68
C ARG A 68 0.20 22.67 -13.45
N ILE A 69 1.30 23.31 -13.88
CA ILE A 69 2.67 22.88 -13.55
C ILE A 69 2.92 22.94 -12.04
N SER A 70 2.55 24.05 -11.40
CA SER A 70 2.64 24.21 -9.94
C SER A 70 1.81 23.18 -9.18
N GLN A 71 0.57 22.92 -9.65
CA GLN A 71 -0.26 21.84 -9.13
C GLN A 71 0.34 20.47 -9.38
N MET A 72 0.97 20.18 -10.51
CA MET A 72 1.59 18.88 -10.76
C MET A 72 2.82 18.64 -9.88
N ARG A 73 3.52 19.71 -9.48
CA ARG A 73 4.56 19.67 -8.44
C ARG A 73 3.98 19.43 -7.05
N LYS A 74 2.82 20.02 -6.73
CA LYS A 74 2.14 19.86 -5.42
C LYS A 74 1.36 18.55 -5.29
N ALA A 75 0.63 18.15 -6.33
CA ALA A 75 -0.07 16.89 -6.52
C ALA A 75 0.89 15.75 -6.90
N GLY A 76 2.19 15.94 -6.64
CA GLY A 76 3.28 15.02 -6.93
C GLY A 76 3.30 13.78 -6.03
N ALA A 77 2.76 13.87 -4.82
CA ALA A 77 2.64 12.75 -3.91
C ALA A 77 1.16 12.38 -3.76
N PRO A 78 0.70 11.22 -4.27
CA PRO A 78 -0.41 10.51 -3.62
C PRO A 78 -0.23 10.61 -2.10
N SER A 79 -1.18 11.27 -1.45
CA SER A 79 -1.11 11.51 -0.01
C SER A 79 -1.51 10.24 0.72
N PRO A 80 -0.86 9.93 1.84
CA PRO A 80 -1.24 8.78 2.64
C PRO A 80 -2.67 8.91 3.13
N VAL A 81 -3.37 7.79 3.32
CA VAL A 81 -4.74 7.78 3.85
C VAL A 81 -4.70 7.90 5.37
N ILE A 82 -5.42 8.87 5.94
CA ILE A 82 -5.58 8.98 7.39
C ILE A 82 -6.77 8.14 7.83
N THR A 83 -6.55 7.22 8.77
CA THR A 83 -7.57 6.26 9.26
C THR A 83 -8.07 6.62 10.66
N GLY A 84 -8.91 5.76 11.26
CA GLY A 84 -9.52 6.03 12.56
C GLY A 84 -10.62 7.09 12.46
N TRP A 85 -11.43 7.05 11.40
CA TRP A 85 -12.42 8.07 11.06
C TRP A 85 -13.46 8.36 12.15
N SER A 86 -13.75 7.37 12.99
CA SER A 86 -14.70 7.49 14.10
C SER A 86 -14.07 7.99 15.40
N LEU A 87 -12.73 8.15 15.43
CA LEU A 87 -12.02 8.65 16.60
C LEU A 87 -12.03 10.18 16.63
N ALA A 88 -12.23 10.74 17.82
CA ALA A 88 -12.05 12.17 18.03
C ALA A 88 -10.65 12.62 17.55
N ALA A 89 -10.54 13.86 17.07
CA ALA A 89 -9.25 14.43 16.72
C ALA A 89 -8.37 14.46 17.97
N SER A 90 -7.35 13.60 18.01
CA SER A 90 -6.33 13.59 19.05
C SER A 90 -5.24 14.62 18.73
N ALA A 91 -4.55 15.11 19.77
CA ALA A 91 -3.34 15.91 19.62
C ALA A 91 -2.13 15.07 19.17
N GLU A 92 -2.17 13.75 19.37
CA GLU A 92 -1.11 12.83 18.96
C GLU A 92 -1.11 12.63 17.44
N GLN A 93 0.09 12.66 16.86
CA GLN A 93 0.26 12.41 15.44
C GLN A 93 0.02 10.93 15.14
N PRO A 94 -0.71 10.61 14.06
CA PRO A 94 -0.95 9.22 13.67
C PRO A 94 0.37 8.56 13.25
N HIS A 95 0.55 7.29 13.64
CA HIS A 95 1.71 6.51 13.20
C HIS A 95 1.72 6.35 11.68
N HIS A 96 2.89 6.52 11.07
CA HIS A 96 3.04 6.39 9.62
C HIS A 96 3.38 4.95 9.23
N VAL A 97 2.48 4.29 8.51
CA VAL A 97 2.61 2.89 8.11
C VAL A 97 2.57 2.72 6.60
N ALA A 98 3.33 1.78 6.04
CA ALA A 98 3.15 1.28 4.68
C ALA A 98 2.49 -0.10 4.71
N ILE A 99 1.43 -0.31 3.92
CA ILE A 99 0.84 -1.65 3.72
C ILE A 99 1.22 -2.14 2.33
N CYS A 100 2.10 -3.14 2.30
CA CYS A 100 2.68 -3.68 1.08
C CYS A 100 2.33 -5.16 0.94
N GLY A 101 2.20 -5.60 -0.31
CA GLY A 101 1.81 -6.98 -0.58
C GLY A 101 1.12 -7.15 -1.90
N SER A 102 1.16 -8.36 -2.42
CA SER A 102 0.44 -8.75 -3.64
C SER A 102 0.08 -10.22 -3.56
N ARG A 103 -1.00 -10.60 -4.22
CA ARG A 103 -1.38 -12.00 -4.39
C ARG A 103 -0.42 -12.66 -5.38
N THR A 104 0.26 -13.71 -4.94
CA THR A 104 1.15 -14.55 -5.73
C THR A 104 0.72 -16.00 -5.58
N ASP A 105 1.17 -16.90 -6.47
CA ASP A 105 0.76 -18.31 -6.41
C ASP A 105 1.24 -19.01 -5.13
N ASP A 106 2.32 -18.53 -4.52
CA ASP A 106 2.86 -18.95 -3.23
C ASP A 106 2.20 -18.26 -2.03
N ALA A 107 1.21 -17.38 -2.24
CA ALA A 107 0.44 -16.71 -1.20
C ALA A 107 -0.98 -17.30 -1.12
N PRO A 108 -1.32 -18.05 -0.06
CA PRO A 108 -2.64 -18.65 0.06
C PRO A 108 -3.73 -17.58 0.08
N ARG A 109 -4.59 -17.55 -0.96
CA ARG A 109 -5.57 -16.48 -1.18
C ARG A 109 -6.47 -16.24 0.03
N GLN A 110 -6.92 -17.31 0.68
CA GLN A 110 -7.78 -17.25 1.86
C GLN A 110 -7.09 -16.55 3.06
N ILE A 111 -5.78 -16.75 3.22
CA ILE A 111 -4.99 -16.11 4.26
C ILE A 111 -4.82 -14.62 3.96
N VAL A 112 -4.55 -14.26 2.70
CA VAL A 112 -4.49 -12.86 2.28
C VAL A 112 -5.85 -12.17 2.46
N ASP A 113 -6.96 -12.83 2.12
CA ASP A 113 -8.31 -12.30 2.34
C ASP A 113 -8.61 -12.06 3.81
N ALA A 114 -8.19 -12.99 4.69
CA ALA A 114 -8.35 -12.83 6.13
C ALA A 114 -7.50 -11.67 6.64
N ALA A 115 -6.24 -11.55 6.19
CA ALA A 115 -5.36 -10.45 6.56
C ALA A 115 -5.90 -9.09 6.11
N VAL A 116 -6.50 -9.01 4.91
CA VAL A 116 -7.17 -7.80 4.42
C VAL A 116 -8.28 -7.35 5.39
N ARG A 117 -9.12 -8.29 5.85
CA ARG A 117 -10.20 -7.99 6.80
C ARG A 117 -9.67 -7.60 8.18
N ALA A 118 -8.68 -8.32 8.70
CA ALA A 118 -8.11 -8.05 10.01
C ALA A 118 -7.43 -6.67 10.06
N LEU A 119 -6.64 -6.34 9.03
CA LEU A 119 -6.03 -5.02 8.88
C LEU A 119 -7.07 -3.92 8.67
N ALA A 120 -8.16 -4.17 7.94
CA ALA A 120 -9.25 -3.20 7.83
C ALA A 120 -9.86 -2.86 9.19
N GLY A 121 -10.13 -3.88 10.02
CA GLY A 121 -10.59 -3.69 11.39
C GLY A 121 -9.61 -2.88 12.24
N LEU A 122 -8.31 -3.13 12.09
CA LEU A 122 -7.25 -2.35 12.76
C LEU A 122 -7.28 -0.87 12.35
N LEU A 123 -7.35 -0.58 11.04
CA LEU A 123 -7.39 0.80 10.52
C LEU A 123 -8.66 1.57 10.92
N LEU A 124 -9.78 0.87 11.17
CA LEU A 124 -11.01 1.49 11.68
C LEU A 124 -10.88 1.90 13.15
N ARG A 125 -10.16 1.11 13.96
CA ARG A 125 -10.01 1.34 15.41
C ARG A 125 -8.90 2.32 15.77
N HIS A 126 -7.98 2.61 14.86
CA HIS A 126 -6.77 3.38 15.16
C HIS A 126 -6.44 4.41 14.08
N ARG A 127 -5.77 5.49 14.48
CA ARG A 127 -5.33 6.55 13.57
C ARG A 127 -3.96 6.21 13.00
N PHE A 128 -3.92 5.87 11.72
CA PHE A 128 -2.70 5.70 10.96
C PHE A 128 -2.64 6.69 9.81
N GLN A 129 -1.43 7.04 9.42
CA GLN A 129 -1.12 7.62 8.13
C GLN A 129 -0.66 6.46 7.22
N VAL A 130 -1.47 6.05 6.26
CA VAL A 130 -1.28 4.81 5.49
C VAL A 130 -0.75 5.08 4.09
N ASN A 131 0.48 4.64 3.83
CA ASN A 131 1.03 4.48 2.50
C ASN A 131 0.63 3.13 1.92
N HIS A 132 0.27 3.09 0.65
CA HIS A 132 0.07 1.85 -0.10
C HIS A 132 0.41 2.07 -1.57
N GLY A 133 0.79 1.02 -2.30
CA GLY A 133 0.94 1.08 -3.76
C GLY A 133 -0.42 1.24 -4.48
N PRO A 134 -0.44 1.53 -5.79
CA PRO A 134 -1.69 1.62 -6.57
C PRO A 134 -2.42 0.28 -6.69
N VAL A 135 -1.67 -0.82 -6.58
CA VAL A 135 -2.14 -2.19 -6.70
C VAL A 135 -1.55 -3.01 -5.57
N GLY A 136 -2.32 -3.93 -5.01
CA GLY A 136 -1.88 -4.86 -3.98
C GLY A 136 -2.69 -4.76 -2.69
N VAL A 137 -2.18 -5.42 -1.65
CA VAL A 137 -2.91 -5.62 -0.40
C VAL A 137 -3.33 -4.30 0.26
N GLY A 138 -2.47 -3.28 0.26
CA GLY A 138 -2.82 -1.99 0.86
C GLY A 138 -4.03 -1.31 0.20
N THR A 139 -4.13 -1.35 -1.14
CA THR A 139 -5.33 -0.88 -1.84
C THR A 139 -6.54 -1.76 -1.50
N GLU A 140 -6.36 -3.08 -1.46
CA GLU A 140 -7.46 -4.01 -1.12
C GLU A 140 -8.02 -3.78 0.28
N VAL A 141 -7.17 -3.51 1.29
CA VAL A 141 -7.60 -3.15 2.65
C VAL A 141 -8.46 -1.89 2.63
N LEU A 142 -8.00 -0.83 1.95
CA LEU A 142 -8.73 0.43 1.91
C LEU A 142 -10.03 0.32 1.11
N THR A 143 -10.04 -0.43 0.01
CA THR A 143 -11.26 -0.72 -0.76
C THR A 143 -12.24 -1.54 0.06
N TYR A 144 -11.78 -2.53 0.82
CA TYR A 144 -12.64 -3.28 1.73
C TYR A 144 -13.34 -2.37 2.74
N ILE A 145 -12.62 -1.44 3.36
CA ILE A 145 -13.20 -0.45 4.28
C ILE A 145 -14.23 0.44 3.56
N ALA A 146 -13.89 0.94 2.37
CA ALA A 146 -14.78 1.81 1.61
C ALA A 146 -16.09 1.11 1.23
N ASP A 147 -16.04 -0.18 0.87
CA ASP A 147 -17.22 -0.93 0.44
C ASP A 147 -18.11 -1.37 1.61
N ASN A 148 -17.52 -1.73 2.75
CA ASN A 148 -18.23 -2.33 3.88
C ASN A 148 -18.60 -1.33 4.98
N ASP A 149 -17.71 -0.40 5.32
CA ASP A 149 -17.88 0.50 6.48
C ASP A 149 -18.23 1.93 6.06
N LYS A 150 -17.84 2.35 4.86
CA LYS A 150 -18.14 3.66 4.25
C LYS A 150 -17.85 4.84 5.21
N PRO A 151 -16.64 4.93 5.77
CA PRO A 151 -16.35 5.94 6.78
C PRO A 151 -16.45 7.36 6.20
N PRO A 152 -16.91 8.33 7.02
CA PRO A 152 -17.04 9.71 6.57
C PRO A 152 -15.67 10.28 6.19
N GLY A 153 -15.59 10.90 5.00
CA GLY A 153 -14.37 11.54 4.49
C GLY A 153 -13.49 10.65 3.61
N LEU A 154 -13.73 9.34 3.55
CA LEU A 154 -13.08 8.46 2.57
C LEU A 154 -13.83 8.52 1.22
N THR A 155 -13.46 9.49 0.38
CA THR A 155 -14.12 9.73 -0.92
C THR A 155 -13.33 9.20 -2.12
N THR A 156 -12.01 9.06 -1.97
CA THR A 156 -11.12 8.55 -3.01
C THR A 156 -9.98 7.75 -2.38
N ILE A 157 -9.54 6.70 -3.07
CA ILE A 157 -8.37 5.90 -2.69
C ILE A 157 -7.35 6.05 -3.83
N GLY A 158 -6.23 6.72 -3.55
CA GLY A 158 -5.16 6.93 -4.51
C GLY A 158 -3.86 6.35 -3.99
N GLY A 159 -3.35 5.31 -4.65
CA GLY A 159 -2.09 4.67 -4.23
C GLY A 159 -0.84 5.45 -4.61
N ILE A 160 0.22 5.20 -3.85
CA ILE A 160 1.55 5.77 -3.97
C ILE A 160 2.36 5.10 -5.07
N ILE A 161 2.86 5.91 -6.00
CA ILE A 161 3.57 5.42 -7.18
C ILE A 161 5.07 5.40 -6.92
N GLY A 162 5.68 4.25 -7.25
CA GLY A 162 7.09 4.00 -7.10
C GLY A 162 7.43 3.42 -5.73
N HIS A 163 8.12 2.29 -5.73
CA HIS A 163 8.47 1.51 -4.53
C HIS A 163 9.12 2.37 -3.44
N ALA A 164 10.10 3.21 -3.80
CA ALA A 164 10.76 4.11 -2.86
C ALA A 164 9.81 5.12 -2.20
N ASN A 165 8.77 5.56 -2.89
CA ASN A 165 7.81 6.50 -2.34
C ASN A 165 6.80 5.81 -1.41
N VAL A 166 6.42 4.55 -1.70
CA VAL A 166 5.50 3.77 -0.85
C VAL A 166 6.10 3.62 0.55
N VAL A 167 7.40 3.35 0.64
CA VAL A 167 8.09 3.19 1.92
C VAL A 167 8.76 4.48 2.38
N ARG A 168 8.54 5.63 1.74
CA ARG A 168 9.19 6.88 2.19
C ARG A 168 8.53 7.40 3.46
N ASP A 169 9.37 7.80 4.42
CA ASP A 169 8.99 8.43 5.68
C ASP A 169 8.08 7.59 6.58
N VAL A 170 7.89 6.29 6.30
CA VAL A 170 7.10 5.41 7.17
C VAL A 170 7.91 4.95 8.38
N GLU A 171 7.24 4.84 9.52
CA GLU A 171 7.79 4.24 10.74
C GLU A 171 7.77 2.72 10.64
N TYR A 172 6.65 2.17 10.13
CA TYR A 172 6.41 0.73 10.03
C TYR A 172 6.02 0.32 8.61
N MET A 173 6.49 -0.84 8.18
CA MET A 173 6.07 -1.52 6.96
C MET A 173 5.41 -2.85 7.30
N LEU A 174 4.15 -3.00 6.92
CA LEU A 174 3.37 -4.23 7.04
C LEU A 174 3.45 -5.00 5.73
N ILE A 175 3.78 -6.30 5.78
CA ILE A 175 3.94 -7.12 4.58
C ILE A 175 3.01 -8.33 4.62
N VAL A 176 2.13 -8.43 3.63
CA VAL A 176 1.22 -9.57 3.44
C VAL A 176 1.40 -10.14 2.03
N GLY A 177 1.82 -11.39 1.92
CA GLY A 177 2.16 -12.06 0.67
C GLY A 177 3.32 -11.36 -0.03
N GLY A 178 3.16 -11.07 -1.32
CA GLY A 178 4.03 -10.16 -2.06
C GLY A 178 4.95 -10.85 -3.07
N GLY A 179 5.02 -10.27 -4.27
CA GLY A 179 5.94 -10.66 -5.33
C GLY A 179 7.20 -9.80 -5.36
N LYS A 180 7.85 -9.73 -6.53
CA LYS A 180 9.13 -9.01 -6.71
C LYS A 180 9.06 -7.53 -6.31
N GLY A 181 7.94 -6.84 -6.60
CA GLY A 181 7.77 -5.43 -6.25
C GLY A 181 7.80 -5.21 -4.73
N THR A 182 7.08 -6.04 -3.98
CA THR A 182 7.08 -6.00 -2.51
C THR A 182 8.47 -6.29 -1.92
N LEU A 183 9.24 -7.19 -2.55
CA LEU A 183 10.62 -7.45 -2.11
C LEU A 183 11.54 -6.24 -2.31
N VAL A 184 11.37 -5.51 -3.42
CA VAL A 184 12.10 -4.25 -3.65
C VAL A 184 11.74 -3.21 -2.58
N GLU A 185 10.46 -3.07 -2.25
CA GLU A 185 9.99 -2.18 -1.18
C GLU A 185 10.60 -2.57 0.18
N ALA A 186 10.62 -3.87 0.51
CA ALA A 186 11.20 -4.36 1.76
C ALA A 186 12.70 -4.07 1.87
N HIS A 187 13.46 -4.26 0.79
CA HIS A 187 14.89 -3.92 0.78
C HIS A 187 15.14 -2.42 0.95
N LEU A 188 14.31 -1.57 0.33
CA LEU A 188 14.39 -0.12 0.51
C LEU A 188 14.09 0.27 1.95
N ALA A 189 13.06 -0.33 2.56
CA ALA A 189 12.69 -0.09 3.96
C ALA A 189 13.80 -0.53 4.93
N LEU A 190 14.37 -1.72 4.75
CA LEU A 190 15.51 -2.19 5.55
C LEU A 190 16.73 -1.28 5.41
N SER A 191 17.01 -0.80 4.19
CA SER A 191 18.13 0.12 3.94
C SER A 191 17.92 1.49 4.59
N ALA A 192 16.67 1.89 4.78
CA ALA A 192 16.27 3.10 5.50
C ALA A 192 16.09 2.88 7.02
N ASN A 193 16.43 1.69 7.54
CA ASN A 193 16.27 1.32 8.95
C ASN A 193 14.82 1.42 9.46
N GLN A 194 13.85 1.13 8.60
CA GLN A 194 12.44 1.11 8.96
C GLN A 194 12.06 -0.20 9.65
N LYS A 195 11.04 -0.13 10.49
CA LYS A 195 10.52 -1.28 11.24
C LYS A 195 9.64 -2.10 10.31
N ILE A 196 9.89 -3.40 10.18
CA ILE A 196 9.12 -4.27 9.30
C ILE A 196 8.42 -5.38 10.09
N LEU A 197 7.13 -5.53 9.83
CA LEU A 197 6.28 -6.59 10.37
C LEU A 197 5.78 -7.44 9.19
N PRO A 198 6.42 -8.57 8.88
CA PRO A 198 5.91 -9.50 7.88
C PRO A 198 4.89 -10.48 8.49
N MET A 199 3.90 -10.88 7.70
CA MET A 199 3.00 -12.00 8.02
C MET A 199 3.46 -13.27 7.26
N PRO A 200 4.41 -14.07 7.77
CA PRO A 200 5.00 -15.18 7.02
C PRO A 200 3.98 -16.23 6.55
N ALA A 201 2.92 -16.48 7.32
CA ALA A 201 1.83 -17.38 6.93
C ALA A 201 1.13 -17.00 5.61
N SER A 202 1.22 -15.72 5.21
CA SER A 202 0.68 -15.24 3.93
C SER A 202 1.58 -15.54 2.72
N GLY A 203 2.77 -16.14 2.93
CA GLY A 203 3.68 -16.60 1.88
C GLY A 203 4.46 -15.48 1.18
N GLY A 204 5.01 -15.78 0.01
CA GLY A 204 5.66 -14.80 -0.85
C GLY A 204 6.82 -14.03 -0.21
N THR A 205 6.81 -12.72 -0.37
CA THR A 205 7.82 -11.81 0.19
C THR A 205 7.74 -11.73 1.71
N ALA A 206 6.55 -11.79 2.31
CA ALA A 206 6.40 -11.77 3.75
C ALA A 206 7.20 -12.90 4.42
N ALA A 207 7.07 -14.13 3.91
CA ALA A 207 7.86 -15.27 4.40
C ALA A 207 9.37 -15.06 4.24
N ARG A 208 9.83 -14.60 3.08
CA ARG A 208 11.26 -14.34 2.81
C ARG A 208 11.83 -13.27 3.72
N VAL A 209 11.08 -12.19 3.96
CA VAL A 209 11.51 -11.10 4.84
C VAL A 209 11.56 -11.60 6.28
N TYR A 210 10.61 -12.43 6.72
CA TYR A 210 10.69 -13.07 8.04
C TYR A 210 11.99 -13.86 8.22
N GLU A 211 12.34 -14.73 7.26
CA GLU A 211 13.61 -15.47 7.29
C GLU A 211 14.84 -14.54 7.32
N MET A 212 14.78 -13.39 6.63
CA MET A 212 15.87 -12.41 6.67
C MET A 212 16.01 -11.77 8.06
N LEU A 213 14.90 -11.40 8.70
CA LEU A 213 14.88 -10.85 10.06
C LEU A 213 15.33 -11.87 11.11
N GLU A 214 15.03 -13.15 10.89
CA GLU A 214 15.48 -14.25 11.75
C GLU A 214 17.01 -14.43 11.65
N ARG A 215 17.55 -14.43 10.43
CA ARG A 215 18.99 -14.60 10.17
C ARG A 215 19.83 -13.41 10.63
N ASP A 216 19.26 -12.21 10.59
CA ASP A 216 19.97 -10.98 10.97
C ASP A 216 19.17 -10.16 12.00
N PRO A 217 19.34 -10.48 13.30
CA PRO A 217 18.60 -9.84 14.38
C PRO A 217 18.75 -8.32 14.46
N LYS A 218 19.77 -7.73 13.81
CA LYS A 218 19.98 -6.28 13.83
C LYS A 218 18.80 -5.51 13.22
N TYR A 219 18.04 -6.12 12.31
CA TYR A 219 16.87 -5.49 11.68
C TYR A 219 15.61 -5.52 12.55
N ARG A 220 15.64 -6.25 13.68
CA ARG A 220 14.50 -6.44 14.58
C ARG A 220 14.81 -6.15 16.04
N THR A 221 15.86 -5.36 16.34
CA THR A 221 16.22 -4.99 17.73
C THR A 221 15.13 -4.19 18.46
N TRP A 222 14.19 -3.62 17.70
CA TRP A 222 13.05 -2.87 18.21
C TRP A 222 11.86 -3.76 18.58
N LEU A 223 11.86 -5.02 18.15
CA LEU A 223 10.78 -5.99 18.31
C LEU A 223 11.22 -7.05 19.33
N SER A 224 10.37 -7.35 20.31
CA SER A 224 10.67 -8.40 21.29
C SER A 224 10.80 -9.77 20.62
N ASP A 225 11.64 -10.65 21.17
CA ASP A 225 11.79 -12.02 20.66
C ASP A 225 10.46 -12.79 20.72
N GLU A 226 9.64 -12.54 21.75
CA GLU A 226 8.29 -13.11 21.87
C GLU A 226 7.38 -12.65 20.72
N SER A 227 7.34 -11.35 20.43
CA SER A 227 6.50 -10.83 19.33
C SER A 227 7.01 -11.29 17.98
N PHE A 228 8.33 -11.37 17.79
CA PHE A 228 8.91 -11.91 16.57
C PHE A 228 8.62 -13.41 16.38
N ALA A 229 8.66 -14.20 17.44
CA ALA A 229 8.28 -15.60 17.40
C ALA A 229 6.78 -15.76 17.09
N ALA A 230 5.92 -14.92 17.68
CA ALA A 230 4.49 -14.96 17.45
C ALA A 230 4.11 -14.70 15.98
N LEU A 231 4.86 -13.85 15.26
CA LEU A 231 4.64 -13.63 13.82
C LEU A 231 4.76 -14.92 12.99
N ALA A 232 5.60 -15.88 13.39
CA ALA A 232 5.83 -17.12 12.62
C ALA A 232 4.55 -17.96 12.45
N THR A 233 3.70 -17.96 13.48
CA THR A 233 2.52 -18.82 13.56
C THR A 233 1.20 -18.05 13.51
N ALA A 234 1.26 -16.71 13.52
CA ALA A 234 0.10 -15.85 13.58
C ALA A 234 -0.85 -16.09 12.39
N ASN A 235 -2.13 -16.33 12.70
CA ASN A 235 -3.22 -16.15 11.77
C ASN A 235 -3.46 -14.65 11.50
N ALA A 236 -4.45 -14.31 10.65
CA ALA A 236 -4.70 -12.93 10.27
C ALA A 236 -5.07 -11.99 11.43
N ASP A 237 -5.90 -12.47 12.36
CA ASP A 237 -6.37 -11.67 13.50
C ASP A 237 -5.24 -11.51 14.53
N GLU A 238 -4.52 -12.59 14.83
CA GLU A 238 -3.32 -12.58 15.68
C GLU A 238 -2.25 -11.64 15.11
N TYR A 239 -2.04 -11.67 13.79
CA TYR A 239 -1.11 -10.75 13.12
C TYR A 239 -1.54 -9.29 13.31
N ALA A 240 -2.83 -8.97 13.12
CA ALA A 240 -3.33 -7.62 13.34
C ALA A 240 -3.19 -7.18 14.82
N GLN A 241 -3.39 -8.08 15.78
CA GLN A 241 -3.17 -7.81 17.21
C GLN A 241 -1.70 -7.56 17.56
N ILE A 242 -0.78 -8.33 16.96
CA ILE A 242 0.66 -8.09 17.09
C ILE A 242 1.00 -6.71 16.52
N VAL A 243 0.54 -6.39 15.31
CA VAL A 243 0.74 -5.07 14.69
C VAL A 243 0.19 -3.96 15.58
N GLU A 244 -1.03 -4.12 16.11
CA GLU A 244 -1.66 -3.17 17.04
C GLU A 244 -0.77 -2.90 18.24
N ARG A 245 -0.39 -3.96 18.97
CA ARG A 245 0.45 -3.86 20.16
C ARG A 245 1.79 -3.20 19.88
N GLU A 246 2.48 -3.60 18.82
CA GLU A 246 3.83 -3.12 18.53
C GLU A 246 3.87 -1.68 18.00
N ILE A 247 2.79 -1.21 17.36
CA ILE A 247 2.72 0.16 16.84
C ILE A 247 2.14 1.12 17.88
N THR A 248 1.04 0.76 18.54
CA THR A 248 0.32 1.67 19.44
C THR A 248 0.70 1.51 20.91
N GLY A 249 1.46 0.47 21.26
CA GLY A 249 1.78 0.13 22.65
C GLY A 249 0.58 -0.31 23.49
N THR A 250 -0.59 -0.52 22.86
CA THR A 250 -1.81 -0.93 23.57
C THR A 250 -1.83 -2.45 23.72
N ILE A 251 -1.88 -2.94 24.96
CA ILE A 251 -2.20 -4.33 25.25
C ILE A 251 -3.72 -4.40 25.37
N GLN A 252 -4.40 -5.20 24.55
CA GLN A 252 -5.79 -5.55 24.82
C GLN A 252 -5.81 -6.38 26.11
N GLU A 253 -6.28 -5.78 27.21
CA GLU A 253 -6.76 -6.58 28.34
C GLU A 253 -7.91 -7.43 27.80
N SER A 254 -7.70 -8.73 27.71
CA SER A 254 -8.73 -9.70 27.37
C SER A 254 -9.86 -9.54 28.37
N GLY A 255 -10.98 -8.96 27.95
CA GLY A 255 -12.16 -8.81 28.79
C GLY A 255 -12.54 -10.16 29.38
N GLU A 256 -12.41 -10.29 30.70
CA GLU A 256 -13.11 -11.31 31.46
C GLU A 256 -14.60 -11.15 31.14
N VAL A 257 -15.15 -12.15 30.47
CA VAL A 257 -16.59 -12.38 30.45
C VAL A 257 -16.90 -12.97 31.82
N ASP A 258 -17.22 -12.10 32.78
CA ASP A 258 -17.92 -12.53 33.98
C ASP A 258 -19.28 -13.10 33.56
N GLU A 259 -19.44 -14.41 33.76
CA GLU A 259 -20.72 -15.14 33.70
C GLU A 259 -21.68 -14.71 34.82
#